data_AF-A0A2K5RHA5-F1
#
_entry.id   AF-A0A2K5RHA5-F1
#
_cell.length_a   1.000
_cell.length_b   1.000
_cell.length_c   1.000
_cell.angle_alpha   90.00
_cell.angle_beta   90.00
_cell.angle_gamma   90.00
#
_symmetry.space_group_name_H-M   'P 1'
#
loop_
_entity.id
_entity.type
_entity.pdbx_description
1 polymer ?
#
loop_
_entity_poly.entity_id
_entity_poly.type
_entity_poly.pdbx_seq_one_letter_code
_entity_poly.pdbx_strand_id
1 'polypeptide(L)'
;THPQVGAPCTWVYKELVPSALLIFLLVHLSGYIARPLRVVLRWAPAPPKAEAKAKALKAKKAVLKGVHSHKKKKIRTSPTFRRPKTLRLRRQPKYPRKSAPRRNKLDHYAIIKFPLTTESAMKKIEDNNTLVFIVDVKANKHQIKQAVKKLYDIDVAKVNTLIRPDGEKKAYVRLAPDYDALDVANKIGII
;
A
#
# COMPACT_ATOMS: atom_id res chain seq x y z
N THR A 1 13.55 -34.19 24.07
CA THR A 1 12.10 -34.44 24.00
C THR A 1 11.51 -33.63 22.86
N HIS A 2 10.63 -34.23 22.06
CA HIS A 2 9.80 -33.56 21.03
C HIS A 2 8.43 -33.20 21.66
N PRO A 3 7.46 -32.50 20.99
CA PRO A 3 7.16 -32.49 19.54
C PRO A 3 6.98 -31.10 18.90
N GLN A 4 6.52 -31.08 17.64
CA GLN A 4 6.07 -29.88 16.92
C GLN A 4 4.54 -29.87 16.75
N VAL A 5 3.93 -28.69 16.89
CA VAL A 5 2.64 -28.22 16.32
C VAL A 5 2.83 -26.70 16.19
N GLY A 6 2.36 -25.93 15.21
CA GLY A 6 1.34 -26.10 14.16
C GLY A 6 0.40 -24.88 14.24
N ALA A 7 0.16 -24.17 13.13
CA ALA A 7 -0.60 -22.91 13.15
C ALA A 7 -2.12 -23.11 13.09
N PRO A 8 -2.90 -22.17 13.68
CA PRO A 8 -4.05 -21.66 12.92
C PRO A 8 -4.27 -20.13 13.01
N CYS A 9 -5.25 -19.70 12.21
CA CYS A 9 -5.69 -18.36 11.80
C CYS A 9 -6.12 -17.34 12.88
N THR A 10 -6.62 -16.19 12.35
CA THR A 10 -7.34 -15.07 12.99
C THR A 10 -6.42 -13.96 13.57
N TRP A 11 -6.80 -12.68 13.61
CA TRP A 11 -8.06 -12.01 13.23
C TRP A 11 -7.90 -10.94 12.13
N VAL A 12 -9.03 -10.54 11.53
CA VAL A 12 -9.16 -9.39 10.63
C VAL A 12 -9.80 -8.22 11.39
N TYR A 13 -9.38 -6.99 11.10
CA TYR A 13 -10.20 -5.80 11.37
C TYR A 13 -10.31 -4.92 10.11
N LYS A 14 -11.53 -4.41 9.90
CA LYS A 14 -11.95 -3.41 8.91
C LYS A 14 -12.09 -2.03 9.61
N GLU A 15 -12.61 -0.94 9.04
CA GLU A 15 -13.08 -0.59 7.67
C GLU A 15 -12.06 0.42 7.05
N LEU A 16 -12.30 1.54 6.36
CA LEU A 16 -13.44 2.32 5.82
C LEU A 16 -12.82 3.20 4.67
N VAL A 17 -13.48 3.73 3.63
CA VAL A 17 -14.91 3.93 3.31
C VAL A 17 -15.14 3.59 1.82
N PRO A 18 -16.27 2.97 1.43
CA PRO A 18 -16.79 3.02 0.06
C PRO A 18 -18.10 3.84 0.01
N SER A 19 -18.03 5.06 -0.52
CA SER A 19 -19.21 5.87 -0.84
C SER A 19 -19.82 5.48 -2.21
N ALA A 20 -21.03 5.96 -2.47
CA ALA A 20 -21.79 5.76 -3.72
C ALA A 20 -22.29 4.32 -4.03
N LEU A 21 -23.25 3.83 -3.24
CA LEU A 21 -24.34 2.97 -3.75
C LEU A 21 -25.63 3.07 -2.91
N LEU A 22 -25.99 4.29 -2.50
CA LEU A 22 -27.15 4.59 -1.66
C LEU A 22 -28.41 4.84 -2.51
N ILE A 23 -28.88 3.80 -3.21
CA ILE A 23 -30.19 3.79 -3.91
C ILE A 23 -30.82 2.39 -3.78
N PHE A 24 -31.16 1.97 -2.56
CA PHE A 24 -32.21 0.98 -2.25
C PHE A 24 -32.42 0.95 -0.72
N LEU A 25 -33.67 1.11 -0.26
CA LEU A 25 -34.16 1.24 1.13
C LEU A 25 -34.19 2.66 1.74
N LEU A 26 -35.25 3.42 1.46
CA LEU A 26 -35.95 4.25 2.47
C LEU A 26 -37.33 4.77 1.99
N VAL A 27 -38.29 3.86 1.77
CA VAL A 27 -39.72 4.22 1.74
C VAL A 27 -40.50 3.23 2.63
N HIS A 28 -40.94 3.77 3.76
CA HIS A 28 -41.97 3.26 4.69
C HIS A 28 -41.88 1.81 5.19
N LEU A 29 -41.37 1.66 6.42
CA LEU A 29 -42.12 0.90 7.42
C LEU A 29 -43.36 1.72 7.82
N SER A 30 -44.56 1.20 7.56
CA SER A 30 -45.78 1.54 8.28
C SER A 30 -46.82 0.44 8.07
N GLY A 31 -47.56 0.06 9.11
CA GLY A 31 -48.74 -0.81 8.98
C GLY A 31 -48.49 -2.32 8.82
N TYR A 32 -47.77 -2.96 9.75
CA TYR A 32 -47.90 -4.42 9.93
C TYR A 32 -49.27 -4.75 10.56
N ILE A 33 -50.28 -4.98 9.72
CA ILE A 33 -51.55 -5.59 10.11
C ILE A 33 -51.66 -6.96 9.44
N ALA A 34 -51.70 -8.03 10.22
CA ALA A 34 -51.73 -9.38 9.70
C ALA A 34 -53.08 -9.69 9.02
N ARG A 35 -53.06 -9.96 7.70
CA ARG A 35 -54.15 -10.65 7.01
C ARG A 35 -53.73 -12.10 6.74
N PRO A 36 -54.48 -13.12 7.22
CA PRO A 36 -54.17 -14.52 6.91
C PRO A 36 -54.45 -14.79 5.44
N LEU A 37 -53.39 -14.96 4.65
CA LEU A 37 -53.49 -15.29 3.23
C LEU A 37 -53.94 -16.74 3.09
N ARG A 38 -55.25 -16.95 2.89
CA ARG A 38 -55.88 -18.26 2.69
C ARG A 38 -55.31 -18.91 1.43
N VAL A 39 -54.32 -19.80 1.59
CA VAL A 39 -53.67 -20.52 0.49
C VAL A 39 -54.65 -21.51 -0.13
N VAL A 40 -55.49 -21.03 -1.05
CA VAL A 40 -56.22 -21.89 -1.97
C VAL A 40 -55.20 -22.52 -2.92
N LEU A 41 -54.84 -23.77 -2.66
CA LEU A 41 -53.97 -24.59 -3.50
C LEU A 41 -54.65 -24.92 -4.84
N ARG A 42 -54.79 -23.91 -5.70
CA ARG A 42 -55.32 -24.06 -7.05
C ARG A 42 -54.29 -24.80 -7.89
N TRP A 43 -54.42 -26.12 -7.95
CA TRP A 43 -53.70 -26.97 -8.90
C TRP A 43 -53.80 -26.35 -10.31
N ALA A 44 -52.66 -25.95 -10.86
CA ALA A 44 -52.58 -25.62 -12.28
C ALA A 44 -52.80 -26.93 -13.07
N PRO A 45 -53.64 -26.94 -14.12
CA PRO A 45 -53.77 -28.11 -14.96
C PRO A 45 -52.41 -28.46 -15.57
N ALA A 46 -52.08 -29.75 -15.60
CA ALA A 46 -50.81 -30.23 -16.15
C ALA A 46 -50.64 -29.70 -17.60
N PRO A 47 -49.44 -29.23 -17.99
CA PRO A 47 -49.23 -28.64 -19.31
C PRO A 47 -49.64 -29.64 -20.40
N PRO A 48 -50.31 -29.19 -21.47
CA PRO A 48 -50.96 -30.07 -22.42
C PRO A 48 -49.96 -31.08 -22.98
N LYS A 49 -50.38 -32.35 -23.15
CA LYS A 49 -49.50 -33.48 -23.47
C LYS A 49 -48.60 -33.24 -24.70
N ALA A 50 -49.01 -32.37 -25.62
CA ALA A 50 -48.21 -31.90 -26.75
C ALA A 50 -46.97 -31.07 -26.33
N GLU A 51 -47.10 -30.13 -25.39
CA GLU A 51 -45.97 -29.35 -24.86
C GLU A 51 -44.96 -30.22 -24.14
N ALA A 52 -45.43 -31.16 -23.30
CA ALA A 52 -44.55 -32.09 -22.60
C ALA A 52 -43.72 -32.92 -23.59
N LYS A 53 -44.37 -33.44 -24.66
CA LYS A 53 -43.69 -34.13 -25.77
C LYS A 53 -42.70 -33.21 -26.50
N ALA A 54 -43.07 -31.96 -26.80
CA ALA A 54 -42.17 -31.01 -27.47
C ALA A 54 -40.94 -30.65 -26.63
N LYS A 55 -41.12 -30.43 -25.32
CA LYS A 55 -40.06 -30.19 -24.34
C LYS A 55 -39.13 -31.40 -24.23
N ALA A 56 -39.67 -32.63 -24.13
CA ALA A 56 -38.90 -33.87 -24.12
C ALA A 56 -38.12 -34.12 -25.43
N LEU A 57 -38.72 -33.86 -26.60
CA LEU A 57 -38.05 -33.98 -27.90
C LEU A 57 -36.94 -32.93 -28.08
N LYS A 58 -37.14 -31.70 -27.59
CA LYS A 58 -36.11 -30.65 -27.56
C LYS A 58 -34.94 -31.05 -26.66
N ALA A 59 -35.23 -31.63 -25.48
CA ALA A 59 -34.21 -32.18 -24.58
C ALA A 59 -33.43 -33.34 -25.24
N LYS A 60 -34.13 -34.33 -25.82
CA LYS A 60 -33.49 -35.45 -26.55
C LYS A 60 -32.57 -34.95 -27.68
N LYS A 61 -33.02 -33.96 -28.47
CA LYS A 61 -32.19 -33.34 -29.52
C LYS A 61 -30.99 -32.58 -28.96
N ALA A 62 -31.13 -31.89 -27.82
CA ALA A 62 -30.01 -31.19 -27.17
C ALA A 62 -28.97 -32.16 -26.59
N VAL A 63 -29.40 -33.26 -25.95
CA VAL A 63 -28.52 -34.32 -25.42
C VAL A 63 -27.76 -35.00 -26.56
N LEU A 64 -28.44 -35.39 -27.64
CA LEU A 64 -27.80 -35.99 -28.82
C LEU A 64 -26.82 -35.03 -29.53
N LYS A 65 -27.12 -33.72 -29.54
CA LYS A 65 -26.26 -32.69 -30.13
C LYS A 65 -25.00 -32.40 -29.27
N GLY A 66 -25.12 -32.57 -27.96
CA GLY A 66 -24.00 -32.50 -27.00
C GLY A 66 -23.39 -31.12 -26.79
N VAL A 67 -22.59 -31.00 -25.72
CA VAL A 67 -21.92 -29.73 -25.31
C VAL A 67 -20.82 -29.30 -26.29
N HIS A 68 -20.36 -30.19 -27.17
CA HIS A 68 -19.25 -29.96 -28.11
C HIS A 68 -19.67 -29.91 -29.59
N SER A 69 -20.94 -29.58 -29.86
CA SER A 69 -21.52 -29.59 -31.21
C SER A 69 -20.82 -28.73 -32.27
N HIS A 70 -20.06 -27.69 -31.89
CA HIS A 70 -19.52 -26.70 -32.84
C HIS A 70 -17.99 -26.74 -32.87
N LYS A 71 -17.42 -27.42 -33.87
CA LYS A 71 -15.96 -27.49 -34.13
C LYS A 71 -15.40 -26.14 -34.63
N LYS A 72 -15.25 -25.16 -33.74
CA LYS A 72 -14.72 -23.82 -34.07
C LYS A 72 -13.21 -23.85 -34.31
N LYS A 73 -12.78 -23.70 -35.58
CA LYS A 73 -11.36 -23.57 -35.97
C LYS A 73 -10.77 -22.25 -35.43
N LYS A 74 -9.49 -22.27 -34.99
CA LYS A 74 -8.75 -21.07 -34.53
C LYS A 74 -8.16 -20.30 -35.72
N ILE A 75 -8.97 -19.44 -36.35
CA ILE A 75 -8.57 -18.54 -37.44
C ILE A 75 -7.42 -17.63 -36.98
N ARG A 76 -6.47 -17.34 -37.89
CA ARG A 76 -5.42 -16.33 -37.72
C ARG A 76 -5.61 -15.24 -38.78
N THR A 77 -5.74 -14.00 -38.34
CA THR A 77 -6.00 -12.84 -39.22
C THR A 77 -4.73 -12.04 -39.57
N SER A 78 -3.59 -12.39 -38.98
CA SER A 78 -2.29 -11.78 -39.28
C SER A 78 -1.34 -12.87 -39.80
N PRO A 79 -0.55 -12.61 -40.86
CA PRO A 79 0.46 -13.54 -41.35
C PRO A 79 1.64 -13.67 -40.36
N THR A 80 1.90 -12.64 -39.56
CA THR A 80 3.03 -12.62 -38.62
C THR A 80 2.72 -13.45 -37.38
N PHE A 81 3.42 -14.57 -37.18
CA PHE A 81 3.34 -15.35 -35.95
C PHE A 81 3.93 -14.58 -34.77
N ARG A 82 3.09 -14.18 -33.80
CA ARG A 82 3.53 -13.53 -32.55
C ARG A 82 3.62 -14.56 -31.42
N ARG A 83 4.72 -14.54 -30.66
CA ARG A 83 4.90 -15.40 -29.47
C ARG A 83 3.73 -15.17 -28.49
N PRO A 84 3.00 -16.23 -28.07
CA PRO A 84 1.90 -16.09 -27.12
C PRO A 84 2.43 -15.62 -25.75
N LYS A 85 1.64 -14.81 -25.04
CA LYS A 85 1.92 -14.43 -23.66
C LYS A 85 1.76 -15.66 -22.76
N THR A 86 2.87 -16.18 -22.24
CA THR A 86 2.88 -17.29 -21.28
C THR A 86 2.77 -16.78 -19.85
N LEU A 87 2.34 -17.64 -18.93
CA LEU A 87 2.45 -17.39 -17.49
C LEU A 87 3.91 -17.09 -17.12
N ARG A 88 4.11 -16.14 -16.19
CA ARG A 88 5.40 -15.81 -15.59
C ARG A 88 5.24 -15.80 -14.08
N LEU A 89 5.62 -16.91 -13.43
CA LEU A 89 5.54 -17.04 -11.96
C LEU A 89 6.51 -16.08 -11.27
N ARG A 90 6.15 -15.61 -10.08
CA ARG A 90 7.06 -14.85 -9.20
C ARG A 90 8.11 -15.82 -8.62
N ARG A 91 9.32 -15.33 -8.35
CA ARG A 91 10.40 -16.13 -7.76
C ARG A 91 10.03 -16.56 -6.33
N GLN A 92 9.98 -17.87 -6.09
CA GLN A 92 9.87 -18.49 -4.77
C GLN A 92 11.14 -19.33 -4.55
N PRO A 93 12.20 -18.78 -3.92
CA PRO A 93 13.44 -19.52 -3.69
C PRO A 93 13.28 -20.52 -2.54
N LYS A 94 13.81 -21.75 -2.71
CA LYS A 94 13.74 -22.81 -1.68
C LYS A 94 14.53 -22.48 -0.40
N TYR A 95 15.51 -21.58 -0.48
CA TYR A 95 16.33 -21.12 0.64
C TYR A 95 16.74 -19.65 0.45
N PRO A 96 16.91 -18.87 1.53
CA PRO A 96 17.35 -17.49 1.43
C PRO A 96 18.84 -17.40 1.06
N ARG A 97 19.23 -16.38 0.27
CA ARG A 97 20.63 -16.16 -0.14
C ARG A 97 21.55 -15.60 0.97
N LYS A 98 20.97 -15.22 2.11
CA LYS A 98 21.63 -14.71 3.32
C LYS A 98 20.77 -15.15 4.50
N SER A 99 21.38 -15.58 5.59
CA SER A 99 20.69 -15.98 6.83
C SER A 99 19.91 -14.81 7.45
N ALA A 100 20.51 -13.62 7.48
CA ALA A 100 19.92 -12.40 8.03
C ALA A 100 19.95 -11.22 7.03
N PRO A 101 19.03 -10.25 7.16
CA PRO A 101 19.17 -8.94 6.50
C PRO A 101 20.40 -8.20 7.05
N ARG A 102 20.98 -7.30 6.25
CA ARG A 102 22.07 -6.42 6.73
C ARG A 102 21.47 -5.30 7.58
N ARG A 103 22.05 -5.00 8.75
CA ARG A 103 21.73 -3.77 9.49
C ARG A 103 22.00 -2.53 8.64
N ASN A 104 21.22 -1.48 8.85
CA ASN A 104 21.56 -0.16 8.32
C ASN A 104 22.88 0.31 8.98
N LYS A 105 23.77 0.88 8.16
CA LYS A 105 25.03 1.51 8.59
C LYS A 105 24.95 3.05 8.64
N LEU A 106 23.88 3.61 8.07
CA LEU A 106 23.63 5.04 8.00
C LEU A 106 22.39 5.35 8.86
N ASP A 107 22.57 5.29 10.18
CA ASP A 107 21.59 5.68 11.17
C ASP A 107 21.70 7.19 11.49
N HIS A 108 20.88 7.69 12.41
CA HIS A 108 20.77 9.14 12.66
C HIS A 108 22.09 9.74 13.21
N TYR A 109 22.83 8.99 14.02
CA TYR A 109 24.15 9.37 14.53
C TYR A 109 25.25 9.27 13.45
N ALA A 110 25.19 8.29 12.56
CA ALA A 110 26.10 8.24 11.40
C ALA A 110 25.80 9.32 10.34
N ILE A 111 24.58 9.89 10.32
CA ILE A 111 24.20 10.97 9.41
C ILE A 111 24.77 12.32 9.87
N ILE A 112 24.67 12.65 11.16
CA ILE A 112 25.11 13.93 11.75
C ILE A 112 26.35 13.70 12.59
N LYS A 113 27.52 14.17 12.13
CA LYS A 113 28.79 13.96 12.84
C LYS A 113 28.98 14.93 14.00
N PHE A 114 28.91 16.23 13.70
CA PHE A 114 29.12 17.33 14.65
C PHE A 114 28.55 18.65 14.12
N PRO A 115 28.14 19.60 14.98
CA PRO A 115 27.82 20.96 14.59
C PRO A 115 29.09 21.75 14.21
N LEU A 116 28.96 22.79 13.37
CA LEU A 116 30.06 23.71 13.08
C LEU A 116 30.00 24.93 14.01
N THR A 117 31.09 25.15 14.74
CA THR A 117 31.27 26.22 15.74
C THR A 117 32.03 27.45 15.19
N THR A 118 32.31 27.49 13.88
CA THR A 118 33.01 28.62 13.24
C THR A 118 32.17 29.90 13.31
N GLU A 119 32.80 31.08 13.42
CA GLU A 119 32.15 32.41 13.38
C GLU A 119 31.02 32.53 12.33
N SER A 120 31.31 32.14 11.08
CA SER A 120 30.34 32.16 9.97
C SER A 120 29.13 31.23 10.11
N ALA A 121 29.19 30.29 11.05
CA ALA A 121 28.10 29.40 11.44
C ALA A 121 27.36 29.94 12.67
N MET A 122 28.06 30.50 13.67
CA MET A 122 27.45 31.17 14.84
C MET A 122 26.52 32.31 14.38
N LYS A 123 27.02 33.20 13.52
CA LYS A 123 26.23 34.25 12.87
C LYS A 123 25.04 33.72 12.04
N LYS A 124 25.05 32.43 11.64
CA LYS A 124 23.94 31.79 10.90
C LYS A 124 22.92 31.11 11.81
N ILE A 125 23.25 30.89 13.09
CA ILE A 125 22.30 30.59 14.16
C ILE A 125 21.49 31.87 14.41
N GLU A 126 22.18 32.96 14.74
CA GLU A 126 21.63 34.31 15.02
C GLU A 126 20.82 34.91 13.85
N ASP A 127 21.47 35.32 12.75
CA ASP A 127 20.85 36.12 11.66
C ASP A 127 19.59 35.46 11.08
N ASN A 128 19.56 34.12 11.08
CA ASN A 128 18.75 33.35 10.13
C ASN A 128 18.03 32.15 10.74
N ASN A 129 18.13 31.87 12.04
CA ASN A 129 17.58 30.66 12.67
C ASN A 129 18.00 29.39 11.88
N THR A 130 19.31 29.16 11.78
CA THR A 130 19.86 27.99 11.07
C THR A 130 21.02 27.34 11.81
N LEU A 131 20.89 26.02 12.06
CA LEU A 131 21.98 25.21 12.57
C LEU A 131 22.84 24.71 11.40
N VAL A 132 24.16 24.68 11.59
CA VAL A 132 25.10 24.21 10.58
C VAL A 132 25.81 22.95 11.08
N PHE A 133 25.69 21.86 10.32
CA PHE A 133 26.25 20.55 10.69
C PHE A 133 27.22 20.03 9.64
N ILE A 134 28.21 19.25 10.09
CA ILE A 134 28.91 18.28 9.25
C ILE A 134 28.15 16.96 9.26
N VAL A 135 27.92 16.44 8.05
CA VAL A 135 27.09 15.26 7.79
C VAL A 135 27.78 14.31 6.81
N ASP A 136 27.36 13.05 6.76
CA ASP A 136 27.96 12.07 5.84
C ASP A 136 27.74 12.42 4.35
N VAL A 137 28.74 12.11 3.53
CA VAL A 137 28.77 12.40 2.09
C VAL A 137 27.67 11.65 1.32
N LYS A 138 27.14 10.55 1.85
CA LYS A 138 26.01 9.79 1.26
C LYS A 138 24.64 10.21 1.81
N ALA A 139 24.57 11.03 2.85
CA ALA A 139 23.30 11.46 3.45
C ALA A 139 22.50 12.42 2.55
N ASN A 140 21.24 12.08 2.25
CA ASN A 140 20.32 12.93 1.49
C ASN A 140 19.64 13.97 2.39
N LYS A 141 19.17 15.09 1.81
CA LYS A 141 18.47 16.18 2.52
C LYS A 141 17.30 15.68 3.40
N HIS A 142 16.54 14.70 2.92
CA HIS A 142 15.45 14.08 3.66
C HIS A 142 15.94 13.28 4.89
N GLN A 143 17.07 12.58 4.77
CA GLN A 143 17.67 11.82 5.86
C GLN A 143 18.25 12.76 6.93
N ILE A 144 18.86 13.88 6.51
CA ILE A 144 19.35 14.92 7.42
C ILE A 144 18.16 15.55 8.19
N LYS A 145 17.08 15.94 7.49
CA LYS A 145 15.84 16.44 8.15
C LYS A 145 15.26 15.44 9.16
N GLN A 146 15.25 14.15 8.82
CA GLN A 146 14.78 13.09 9.73
C GLN A 146 15.75 12.81 10.90
N ALA A 147 17.05 13.02 10.73
CA ALA A 147 18.04 12.85 11.79
C ALA A 147 17.97 14.02 12.79
N VAL A 148 17.99 15.27 12.32
CA VAL A 148 17.85 16.46 13.20
C VAL A 148 16.59 16.36 14.05
N LYS A 149 15.44 16.06 13.43
CA LYS A 149 14.16 15.94 14.15
C LYS A 149 14.14 14.84 15.22
N LYS A 150 14.97 13.81 15.10
CA LYS A 150 15.00 12.67 16.04
C LYS A 150 16.12 12.72 17.08
N LEU A 151 17.16 13.52 16.86
CA LEU A 151 18.27 13.65 17.82
C LEU A 151 18.08 14.83 18.79
N TYR A 152 17.30 15.84 18.37
CA TYR A 152 17.16 17.10 19.11
C TYR A 152 15.69 17.52 19.32
N ASP A 153 14.73 16.76 18.78
CA ASP A 153 13.26 16.97 18.87
C ASP A 153 12.73 18.29 18.28
N ILE A 154 13.34 18.73 17.18
CA ILE A 154 13.06 20.00 16.49
C ILE A 154 12.35 19.78 15.16
N ASP A 155 11.40 20.65 14.79
CA ASP A 155 10.96 20.74 13.40
C ASP A 155 11.85 21.63 12.52
N VAL A 156 12.01 21.20 11.27
CA VAL A 156 12.97 21.77 10.31
C VAL A 156 12.20 22.29 9.10
N ALA A 157 12.30 23.58 8.78
CA ALA A 157 11.70 24.13 7.57
C ALA A 157 12.38 23.56 6.31
N LYS A 158 13.67 23.86 6.10
CA LYS A 158 14.43 23.44 4.90
C LYS A 158 15.89 23.11 5.18
N VAL A 159 16.45 22.20 4.38
CA VAL A 159 17.85 21.78 4.45
C VAL A 159 18.57 22.10 3.14
N ASN A 160 19.60 22.95 3.23
CA ASN A 160 20.56 23.21 2.16
C ASN A 160 21.84 22.41 2.43
N THR A 161 22.55 21.97 1.39
CA THR A 161 23.73 21.10 1.52
C THR A 161 24.77 21.44 0.46
N LEU A 162 26.04 21.50 0.84
CA LEU A 162 27.19 21.58 -0.06
C LEU A 162 28.27 20.59 0.38
N ILE A 163 29.19 20.25 -0.52
CA ILE A 163 30.39 19.47 -0.20
C ILE A 163 31.56 20.46 -0.10
N ARG A 164 32.34 20.36 0.98
CA ARG A 164 33.56 21.15 1.21
C ARG A 164 34.70 20.66 0.31
N PRO A 165 35.72 21.48 -0.03
CA PRO A 165 36.93 20.97 -0.66
C PRO A 165 37.59 19.85 0.17
N ASP A 166 37.43 19.90 1.50
CA ASP A 166 37.79 18.88 2.50
C ASP A 166 37.11 17.50 2.31
N GLY A 167 36.25 17.33 1.29
CA GLY A 167 35.49 16.11 0.99
C GLY A 167 34.25 15.89 1.86
N GLU A 168 34.12 16.59 2.98
CA GLU A 168 32.97 16.47 3.88
C GLU A 168 31.75 17.27 3.43
N LYS A 169 30.54 16.81 3.75
CA LYS A 169 29.31 17.54 3.44
C LYS A 169 28.92 18.47 4.60
N LYS A 170 28.73 19.76 4.29
CA LYS A 170 28.17 20.78 5.18
C LYS A 170 26.67 20.91 4.90
N ALA A 171 25.85 20.86 5.95
CA ALA A 171 24.40 21.05 5.89
C ALA A 171 23.99 22.30 6.67
N TYR A 172 23.21 23.18 6.04
CA TYR A 172 22.55 24.31 6.66
C TYR A 172 21.08 23.94 6.86
N VAL A 173 20.63 23.91 8.11
CA VAL A 173 19.32 23.43 8.53
C VAL A 173 18.55 24.61 9.11
N ARG A 174 17.59 25.16 8.35
CA ARG A 174 16.67 26.17 8.89
C ARG A 174 15.61 25.47 9.73
N LEU A 175 15.41 25.93 10.96
CA LEU A 175 14.35 25.39 11.81
C LEU A 175 12.97 25.88 11.35
N ALA A 176 11.90 25.33 11.92
CA ALA A 176 10.58 25.95 11.87
C ALA A 176 10.59 27.26 12.72
N PRO A 177 9.74 28.26 12.41
CA PRO A 177 9.72 29.53 13.16
C PRO A 177 9.31 29.35 14.63
N ASP A 178 8.71 28.21 14.98
CA ASP A 178 8.24 27.85 16.31
C ASP A 178 9.37 27.39 17.26
N TYR A 179 10.62 27.31 16.76
CA TYR A 179 11.82 26.91 17.51
C TYR A 179 12.96 27.90 17.25
N ASP A 180 13.62 28.40 18.30
CA ASP A 180 14.87 29.15 18.14
C ASP A 180 16.08 28.21 17.99
N ALA A 181 17.03 28.59 17.13
CA ALA A 181 18.30 27.91 16.99
C ALA A 181 19.27 28.23 18.14
N LEU A 182 19.12 29.36 18.84
CA LEU A 182 19.94 29.71 20.01
C LEU A 182 19.69 28.76 21.19
N ASP A 183 18.43 28.61 21.62
CA ASP A 183 18.03 27.67 22.68
C ASP A 183 18.45 26.23 22.37
N VAL A 184 18.33 25.83 21.11
CA VAL A 184 18.79 24.52 20.64
C VAL A 184 20.31 24.41 20.69
N ALA A 185 21.07 25.43 20.29
CA ALA A 185 22.53 25.42 20.34
C ALA A 185 23.04 25.32 21.79
N ASN A 186 22.38 26.00 22.73
CA ASN A 186 22.61 25.87 24.17
C ASN A 186 22.34 24.43 24.64
N LYS A 187 21.22 23.82 24.23
CA LYS A 187 20.86 22.42 24.56
C LYS A 187 21.83 21.38 23.96
N ILE A 188 22.56 21.72 22.89
CA ILE A 188 23.59 20.86 22.28
C ILE A 188 24.98 21.10 22.91
N GLY A 189 25.21 22.24 23.57
CA GLY A 189 26.51 22.63 24.12
C GLY A 189 27.46 23.20 23.04
N ILE A 190 26.94 24.11 22.20
CA ILE A 190 27.69 24.81 21.13
C ILE A 190 28.06 26.25 21.53
N ILE A 191 27.33 26.80 22.49
CA ILE A 191 27.43 28.15 23.07
C ILE A 191 27.67 27.97 24.57
#